data_AF-A0ABD5K8Y3-F1
#
_entry.id   AF-A0ABD5K8Y3-F1
#
_cell.length_a   1.000
_cell.length_b   1.000
_cell.length_c   1.000
_cell.angle_alpha   90.00
_cell.angle_beta   90.00
_cell.angle_gamma   90.00
#
_symmetry.space_group_name_H-M   'P 1'
#
loop_
_entity.id
_entity.type
_entity.pdbx_description
1 polymer ?
#
loop_
_entity_poly.entity_id
_entity_poly.type
_entity_poly.pdbx_seq_one_letter_code
_entity_poly.pdbx_strand_id
1 'polypeptide(L)'
;MQNTDIQNGDMLDSEHSRELFAYYGLAVYYGQALEQQLVNLILLMKMSQGKAVSEEDLEDLYERKMSSSLGQLIHEVRHHFTFSEEETRQLNELWQQRNRIVHHYFKERIHETFSPEGRSRMIKELEDFKDRAQELEIRLQQYTGAWIAELGLDAESAAALQTLERMHTESMQARALEEDE
;
A
#
# COMPACT_ATOMS: atom_id res chain seq x y z
N MET A 1 -28.43 26.46 -32.95
CA MET A 1 -26.98 26.18 -32.76
C MET A 1 -26.78 26.11 -31.26
N GLN A 2 -26.63 24.91 -30.71
CA GLN A 2 -26.55 24.70 -29.25
C GLN A 2 -25.14 25.02 -28.75
N ASN A 3 -25.11 25.67 -27.59
CA ASN A 3 -23.94 26.15 -26.85
C ASN A 3 -22.83 25.10 -26.77
N THR A 4 -21.67 25.43 -27.33
CA THR A 4 -20.41 24.72 -27.11
C THR A 4 -19.54 25.50 -26.12
N ASP A 5 -20.12 25.82 -24.95
CA ASP A 5 -19.38 26.30 -23.79
C ASP A 5 -19.61 25.30 -22.65
N ILE A 6 -19.11 24.07 -22.84
CA ILE A 6 -18.80 23.22 -21.70
C ILE A 6 -17.42 23.66 -21.26
N GLN A 7 -17.41 24.59 -20.30
CA GLN A 7 -16.21 25.02 -19.61
C GLN A 7 -15.64 23.81 -18.86
N ASN A 8 -14.58 23.21 -19.41
CA ASN A 8 -13.91 22.03 -18.84
C ASN A 8 -13.51 22.19 -17.36
N GLY A 9 -13.38 23.42 -16.86
CA GLY A 9 -13.10 23.71 -15.45
C GLY A 9 -14.26 23.37 -14.50
N ASP A 10 -15.51 23.53 -14.94
CA ASP A 10 -16.71 23.37 -14.09
C ASP A 10 -17.07 21.89 -13.87
N MET A 11 -16.71 21.02 -14.83
CA MET A 11 -16.99 19.59 -14.76
C MET A 11 -16.13 18.86 -13.72
N LEU A 12 -14.88 19.30 -13.52
CA LEU A 12 -13.96 18.77 -12.52
C LEU A 12 -14.23 19.29 -11.10
N ASP A 13 -14.96 20.40 -10.95
CA ASP A 13 -15.31 20.99 -9.64
C ASP A 13 -16.64 20.46 -9.06
N SER A 14 -17.28 19.53 -9.77
CA SER A 14 -18.48 18.87 -9.25
C SER A 14 -18.20 17.91 -8.09
N GLU A 15 -19.18 17.71 -7.22
CA GLU A 15 -19.11 16.77 -6.08
C GLU A 15 -18.68 15.36 -6.51
N HIS A 16 -19.19 14.89 -7.65
CA HIS A 16 -18.86 13.58 -8.20
C HIS A 16 -17.39 13.47 -8.68
N SER A 17 -16.77 14.57 -9.10
CA SER A 17 -15.34 14.59 -9.42
C SER A 17 -14.49 14.57 -8.14
N ARG A 18 -14.92 15.30 -7.08
CA ARG A 18 -14.27 15.23 -5.76
C ARG A 18 -14.35 13.83 -5.17
N GLU A 19 -15.49 13.15 -5.31
CA GLU A 19 -15.66 11.76 -4.90
C GLU A 19 -14.70 10.82 -5.65
N LEU A 20 -14.58 10.96 -6.98
CA LEU A 20 -13.59 10.19 -7.76
C LEU A 20 -12.16 10.38 -7.23
N PHE A 21 -11.74 11.63 -6.97
CA PHE A 21 -10.40 11.89 -6.44
C PHE A 21 -10.22 11.36 -5.02
N ALA A 22 -11.27 11.37 -4.19
CA ALA A 22 -11.24 10.77 -2.87
C ALA A 22 -11.05 9.25 -2.95
N TYR A 23 -11.79 8.56 -3.83
CA TYR A 23 -11.60 7.12 -4.05
C TYR A 23 -10.23 6.78 -4.66
N TYR A 24 -9.70 7.64 -5.52
CA TYR A 24 -8.33 7.49 -6.01
C TYR A 24 -7.32 7.58 -4.85
N GLY A 25 -7.47 8.58 -3.98
CA GLY A 25 -6.64 8.74 -2.78
C GLY A 25 -6.74 7.52 -1.85
N LEU A 26 -7.95 7.01 -1.62
CA LEU A 26 -8.17 5.79 -0.83
C LEU A 26 -7.49 4.57 -1.46
N ALA A 27 -7.60 4.38 -2.76
CA ALA A 27 -6.92 3.29 -3.46
C ALA A 27 -5.39 3.41 -3.30
N VAL A 28 -4.81 4.59 -3.49
CA VAL A 28 -3.37 4.79 -3.27
C VAL A 28 -2.98 4.51 -1.81
N TYR A 29 -3.73 5.03 -0.85
CA TYR A 29 -3.50 4.81 0.58
C TYR A 29 -3.49 3.33 0.95
N TYR A 30 -4.51 2.56 0.58
CA TYR A 30 -4.56 1.13 0.89
C TYR A 30 -3.49 0.35 0.11
N GLY A 31 -3.14 0.80 -1.09
CA GLY A 31 -1.99 0.28 -1.83
C GLY A 31 -0.70 0.43 -1.04
N GLN A 32 -0.44 1.61 -0.45
CA GLN A 32 0.74 1.92 0.37
C GLN A 32 0.74 1.19 1.71
N ALA A 33 -0.39 1.15 2.41
CA ALA A 33 -0.55 0.44 3.68
C ALA A 33 -0.19 -1.05 3.53
N LEU A 34 -0.57 -1.64 2.41
CA LEU A 34 -0.25 -3.02 2.08
C LEU A 34 1.25 -3.24 1.84
N GLU A 35 1.96 -2.28 1.22
CA GLU A 35 3.43 -2.35 1.08
C GLU A 35 4.11 -2.28 2.44
N GLN A 36 3.68 -1.35 3.28
CA GLN A 36 4.17 -1.21 4.65
C GLN A 36 3.97 -2.50 5.44
N GLN A 37 2.79 -3.13 5.33
CA GLN A 37 2.51 -4.39 6.02
C GLN A 37 3.43 -5.53 5.56
N LEU A 38 3.78 -5.61 4.27
CA LEU A 38 4.75 -6.58 3.77
C LEU A 38 6.16 -6.29 4.28
N VAL A 39 6.57 -5.03 4.35
CA VAL A 39 7.85 -4.62 4.94
C VAL A 39 7.93 -5.07 6.40
N ASN A 40 6.90 -4.77 7.19
CA ASN A 40 6.81 -5.18 8.60
C ASN A 40 6.96 -6.71 8.76
N LEU A 41 6.28 -7.47 7.91
CA LEU A 41 6.34 -8.92 7.91
C LEU A 41 7.75 -9.45 7.61
N ILE A 42 8.45 -8.84 6.65
CA ILE A 42 9.85 -9.19 6.33
C ILE A 42 10.77 -8.86 7.50
N LEU A 43 10.61 -7.71 8.16
CA LEU A 43 11.49 -7.34 9.28
C LEU A 43 11.32 -8.29 10.46
N LEU A 44 10.07 -8.55 10.89
CA LEU A 44 9.79 -9.49 11.98
C LEU A 44 10.35 -10.89 11.70
N MET A 45 10.27 -11.33 10.45
CA MET A 45 10.86 -12.58 10.00
C MET A 45 12.40 -12.61 10.10
N LYS A 46 13.08 -11.53 9.71
CA LYS A 46 14.55 -11.48 9.84
C LYS A 46 14.96 -11.44 11.30
N MET A 47 14.21 -10.75 12.15
CA MET A 47 14.41 -10.72 13.60
C MET A 47 14.26 -12.11 14.21
N SER A 48 13.19 -12.84 13.88
CA SER A 48 12.97 -14.20 14.40
C SER A 48 14.05 -15.20 13.98
N GLN A 49 14.73 -14.94 12.86
CA GLN A 49 15.87 -15.72 12.38
C GLN A 49 17.22 -15.26 12.97
N GLY A 50 17.23 -14.27 13.87
CA GLY A 50 18.45 -13.68 14.43
C GLY A 50 19.31 -12.95 13.40
N LYS A 51 18.73 -12.48 12.28
CA LYS A 51 19.45 -11.85 11.17
C LYS A 51 19.55 -10.32 11.28
N ALA A 52 18.74 -9.70 12.14
CA ALA A 52 18.85 -8.29 12.49
C ALA A 52 19.05 -8.23 14.01
N VAL A 53 20.29 -8.01 14.44
CA VAL A 53 20.73 -8.23 15.83
C VAL A 53 20.85 -6.91 16.58
N SER A 54 21.00 -5.80 15.85
CA SER A 54 21.05 -4.43 16.38
C SER A 54 19.93 -3.54 15.81
N GLU A 55 19.70 -2.40 16.46
CA GLU A 55 18.76 -1.37 16.01
C GLU A 55 19.20 -0.74 14.68
N GLU A 56 20.50 -0.52 14.48
CA GLU A 56 21.08 -0.02 13.22
C GLU A 56 20.86 -1.01 12.07
N ASP A 57 21.03 -2.33 12.32
CA ASP A 57 20.75 -3.36 11.30
C ASP A 57 19.27 -3.37 10.88
N LEU A 58 18.38 -3.07 11.82
CA LEU A 58 16.94 -2.99 11.55
C LEU A 58 16.61 -1.77 10.70
N GLU A 59 17.21 -0.62 11.00
CA GLU A 59 17.03 0.63 10.24
C GLU A 59 17.52 0.52 8.81
N ASP A 60 18.73 -0.01 8.62
CA ASP A 60 19.27 -0.32 7.31
C ASP A 60 18.40 -1.32 6.54
N LEU A 61 17.85 -2.32 7.23
CA LEU A 61 16.93 -3.27 6.61
C LEU A 61 15.62 -2.58 6.20
N TYR A 62 15.06 -1.75 7.06
CA TYR A 62 13.81 -1.03 6.82
C TYR A 62 13.90 -0.13 5.59
N GLU A 63 14.90 0.75 5.52
CA GLU A 63 15.07 1.67 4.38
C GLU A 63 15.30 0.92 3.05
N ARG A 64 16.06 -0.18 3.07
CA ARG A 64 16.22 -1.06 1.90
C ARG A 64 14.91 -1.71 1.46
N LYS A 65 14.02 -2.06 2.40
CA LYS A 65 12.72 -2.66 2.06
C LYS A 65 11.70 -1.62 1.63
N MET A 66 11.72 -0.42 2.19
CA MET A 66 10.88 0.70 1.75
C MET A 66 11.21 1.17 0.33
N SER A 67 12.46 0.99 -0.12
CA SER A 67 12.88 1.26 -1.51
C SER A 67 12.63 0.09 -2.47
N SER A 68 12.18 -1.06 -1.96
CA SER A 68 11.86 -2.22 -2.80
C SER A 68 10.52 -2.04 -3.48
N SER A 69 10.42 -2.47 -4.74
CA SER A 69 9.12 -2.57 -5.41
C SER A 69 8.22 -3.57 -4.70
N LEU A 70 6.92 -3.34 -4.76
CA LEU A 70 5.93 -4.20 -4.14
C LEU A 70 6.00 -5.67 -4.62
N GLY A 71 6.39 -5.88 -5.88
CA GLY A 71 6.65 -7.22 -6.43
C GLY A 71 7.86 -7.92 -5.80
N GLN A 72 8.92 -7.19 -5.47
CA GLN A 72 10.07 -7.73 -4.74
C GLN A 72 9.69 -8.12 -3.31
N LEU A 73 8.85 -7.32 -2.65
CA LEU A 73 8.33 -7.62 -1.31
C LEU A 73 7.50 -8.92 -1.30
N ILE A 74 6.56 -9.09 -2.25
CA ILE A 74 5.84 -10.38 -2.41
C ILE A 74 6.83 -11.52 -2.54
N HIS A 75 7.78 -11.38 -3.46
CA HIS A 75 8.67 -12.47 -3.81
C HIS A 75 9.43 -12.94 -2.57
N GLU A 76 9.92 -12.01 -1.75
CA GLU A 76 10.59 -12.33 -0.50
C GLU A 76 9.67 -12.98 0.52
N VAL A 77 8.49 -12.41 0.79
CA VAL A 77 7.55 -12.98 1.78
C VAL A 77 7.14 -14.40 1.40
N ARG A 78 6.95 -14.69 0.10
CA ARG A 78 6.61 -16.04 -0.39
C ARG A 78 7.69 -17.11 -0.14
N HIS A 79 8.94 -16.73 0.10
CA HIS A 79 9.98 -17.71 0.47
C HIS A 79 9.85 -18.19 1.92
N HIS A 80 9.05 -17.48 2.72
CA HIS A 80 9.01 -17.66 4.16
C HIS A 80 7.61 -17.94 4.69
N PHE A 81 6.58 -17.51 3.97
CA PHE A 81 5.18 -17.81 4.26
C PHE A 81 4.60 -18.69 3.16
N THR A 82 3.89 -19.74 3.58
CA THR A 82 3.19 -20.62 2.64
C THR A 82 1.84 -20.01 2.32
N PHE A 83 1.78 -19.28 1.21
CA PHE A 83 0.51 -18.88 0.61
C PHE A 83 0.00 -20.00 -0.28
N SER A 84 -1.32 -20.21 -0.28
CA SER A 84 -1.96 -21.00 -1.32
C SER A 84 -1.70 -20.40 -2.71
N GLU A 85 -1.86 -21.21 -3.76
CA GLU A 85 -1.76 -20.72 -5.14
C GLU A 85 -2.77 -19.59 -5.41
N GLU A 86 -3.96 -19.70 -4.81
CA GLU A 86 -5.01 -18.69 -4.94
C GLU A 86 -4.63 -17.37 -4.25
N GLU A 87 -4.10 -17.41 -3.02
CA GLU A 87 -3.61 -16.20 -2.34
C GLU A 87 -2.46 -15.56 -3.10
N THR A 88 -1.53 -16.38 -3.62
CA THR A 88 -0.42 -15.91 -4.46
C THR A 88 -0.93 -15.19 -5.70
N ARG A 89 -1.95 -15.74 -6.37
CA ARG A 89 -2.57 -15.13 -7.55
C ARG A 89 -3.24 -13.80 -7.19
N GLN A 90 -4.03 -13.77 -6.11
CA GLN A 90 -4.70 -12.57 -5.63
C GLN A 90 -3.71 -11.45 -5.26
N LEU A 91 -2.62 -11.78 -4.55
CA LEU A 91 -1.51 -10.88 -4.25
C LEU A 91 -0.94 -10.30 -5.55
N ASN A 92 -0.56 -11.14 -6.53
CA ASN A 92 0.04 -10.65 -7.78
C ASN A 92 -0.92 -9.76 -8.60
N GLU A 93 -2.19 -10.16 -8.74
CA GLU A 93 -3.20 -9.42 -9.48
C GLU A 93 -3.42 -8.03 -8.88
N LEU A 94 -3.59 -7.98 -7.56
CA LEU A 94 -3.84 -6.72 -6.87
C LEU A 94 -2.60 -5.81 -6.97
N TRP A 95 -1.39 -6.35 -7.02
CA TRP A 95 -0.17 -5.53 -7.04
C TRP A 95 0.08 -4.94 -8.42
N GLN A 96 -0.22 -5.71 -9.47
CA GLN A 96 -0.26 -5.19 -10.82
C GLN A 96 -1.29 -4.06 -10.94
N GLN A 97 -2.46 -4.22 -10.29
CA GLN A 97 -3.48 -3.20 -10.24
C GLN A 97 -3.00 -1.95 -9.49
N ARG A 98 -2.32 -2.08 -8.34
CA ARG A 98 -1.70 -0.95 -7.61
C ARG A 98 -0.73 -0.18 -8.52
N ASN A 99 0.18 -0.89 -9.19
CA ASN A 99 1.17 -0.25 -10.08
C ASN A 99 0.49 0.51 -11.21
N ARG A 100 -0.56 -0.07 -11.78
CA ARG A 100 -1.37 0.60 -12.80
C ARG A 100 -2.07 1.83 -12.23
N ILE A 101 -2.66 1.73 -11.03
CA ILE A 101 -3.34 2.83 -10.35
C ILE A 101 -2.39 4.02 -10.16
N VAL A 102 -1.20 3.77 -9.61
CA VAL A 102 -0.25 4.83 -9.26
C VAL A 102 0.42 5.46 -10.49
N HIS A 103 0.76 4.67 -11.51
CA HIS A 103 1.59 5.15 -12.61
C HIS A 103 0.82 5.50 -13.91
N HIS A 104 -0.34 4.90 -14.12
CA HIS A 104 -1.02 4.92 -15.42
C HIS A 104 -2.51 5.26 -15.37
N TYR A 105 -3.16 5.23 -14.21
CA TYR A 105 -4.63 5.26 -14.09
C TYR A 105 -5.30 6.40 -14.85
N PHE A 106 -4.97 7.64 -14.49
CA PHE A 106 -5.58 8.80 -15.15
C PHE A 106 -5.15 8.92 -16.60
N LYS A 107 -3.96 8.47 -17.00
CA LYS A 107 -3.55 8.48 -18.41
C LYS A 107 -4.44 7.59 -19.27
N GLU A 108 -4.84 6.44 -18.73
CA GLU A 108 -5.70 5.47 -19.43
C GLU A 108 -7.19 5.83 -19.33
N ARG A 109 -7.62 6.38 -18.19
CA ARG A 109 -9.02 6.65 -17.87
C ARG A 109 -9.43 8.12 -18.05
N ILE A 110 -8.55 8.98 -18.58
CA ILE A 110 -8.81 10.44 -18.63
C ILE A 110 -10.14 10.78 -19.29
N HIS A 111 -10.51 10.03 -20.33
CA HIS A 111 -11.74 10.24 -21.09
C HIS A 111 -13.01 9.94 -20.27
N GLU A 112 -12.92 9.05 -19.28
CA GLU A 112 -14.03 8.70 -18.40
C GLU A 112 -14.33 9.82 -17.39
N THR A 113 -13.36 10.68 -17.09
CA THR A 113 -13.53 11.80 -16.15
C THR A 113 -14.51 12.85 -16.66
N PHE A 114 -14.72 12.94 -17.98
CA PHE A 114 -15.60 13.90 -18.64
C PHE A 114 -17.07 13.45 -18.72
N SER A 115 -17.48 12.42 -17.99
CA SER A 115 -18.91 12.04 -17.92
C SER A 115 -19.27 11.56 -16.51
N PRO A 116 -20.50 11.80 -16.03
CA PRO A 116 -20.98 11.17 -14.80
C PRO A 116 -20.84 9.65 -14.85
N GLU A 117 -21.24 9.01 -15.94
CA GLU A 117 -21.23 7.55 -16.07
C GLU A 117 -19.81 6.98 -16.04
N GLY A 118 -18.85 7.68 -16.66
CA GLY A 118 -17.43 7.31 -16.61
C GLY A 118 -16.83 7.46 -15.22
N ARG A 119 -17.14 8.56 -14.52
CA ARG A 119 -16.71 8.74 -13.12
C ARG A 119 -17.26 7.66 -12.20
N SER A 120 -18.53 7.27 -12.36
CA SER A 120 -19.10 6.16 -11.56
C SER A 120 -18.39 4.83 -11.83
N ARG A 121 -17.99 4.54 -13.08
CA ARG A 121 -17.19 3.34 -13.39
C ARG A 121 -15.80 3.39 -12.75
N MET A 122 -15.14 4.54 -12.81
CA MET A 122 -13.85 4.75 -12.19
C MET A 122 -13.92 4.62 -10.66
N ILE A 123 -14.91 5.24 -10.02
CA ILE A 123 -15.15 5.11 -8.58
C ILE A 123 -15.34 3.64 -8.21
N LYS A 124 -16.16 2.89 -8.97
CA LYS A 124 -16.39 1.48 -8.69
C LYS A 124 -15.11 0.64 -8.80
N GLU A 125 -14.31 0.87 -9.83
CA GLU A 125 -13.01 0.19 -10.01
C GLU A 125 -12.05 0.47 -8.84
N LEU A 126 -11.99 1.72 -8.36
CA LEU A 126 -11.14 2.14 -7.25
C LEU A 126 -11.65 1.61 -5.91
N GLU A 127 -12.97 1.59 -5.69
CA GLU A 127 -13.62 0.97 -4.53
C GLU A 127 -13.32 -0.52 -4.46
N ASP A 128 -13.49 -1.26 -5.58
CA ASP A 128 -13.21 -2.69 -5.64
C ASP A 128 -11.72 -2.99 -5.35
N PHE A 129 -10.81 -2.13 -5.83
CA PHE A 129 -9.39 -2.24 -5.48
C PHE A 129 -9.16 -1.98 -3.99
N LYS A 130 -9.73 -0.89 -3.45
CA LYS A 130 -9.60 -0.47 -2.06
C LYS A 130 -10.02 -1.59 -1.11
N ASP A 131 -11.20 -2.17 -1.34
CA ASP A 131 -11.75 -3.24 -0.51
C ASP A 131 -10.87 -4.48 -0.54
N ARG A 132 -10.42 -4.92 -1.73
CA ARG A 132 -9.50 -6.05 -1.86
C ARG A 132 -8.17 -5.81 -1.17
N ALA A 133 -7.62 -4.59 -1.27
CA ALA A 133 -6.35 -4.22 -0.65
C ALA A 133 -6.47 -4.23 0.88
N GLN A 134 -7.55 -3.66 1.41
CA GLN A 134 -7.85 -3.67 2.83
C GLN A 134 -8.03 -5.10 3.38
N GLU A 135 -8.82 -5.95 2.70
CA GLU A 135 -9.03 -7.33 3.14
C GLU A 135 -7.71 -8.13 3.21
N LEU A 136 -6.80 -7.86 2.29
CA LEU A 136 -5.51 -8.54 2.24
C LEU A 136 -4.53 -7.99 3.26
N GLU A 137 -4.55 -6.68 3.50
CA GLU A 137 -3.79 -6.04 4.58
C GLU A 137 -4.19 -6.60 5.94
N ILE A 138 -5.49 -6.71 6.23
CA ILE A 138 -6.02 -7.32 7.46
C ILE A 138 -5.56 -8.79 7.59
N ARG A 139 -5.60 -9.56 6.50
CA ARG A 139 -5.11 -10.95 6.50
C ARG A 139 -3.61 -11.03 6.80
N LEU A 140 -2.80 -10.15 6.22
CA LEU A 140 -1.36 -10.10 6.49
C LEU A 140 -1.07 -9.69 7.94
N GLN A 141 -1.84 -8.78 8.52
CA GLN A 141 -1.76 -8.44 9.94
C GLN A 141 -2.06 -9.64 10.84
N GLN A 142 -3.04 -10.47 10.48
CA GLN A 142 -3.35 -11.69 11.23
C GLN A 142 -2.18 -12.68 11.21
N TYR A 143 -1.52 -12.85 10.05
CA TYR A 143 -0.29 -13.66 9.97
C TYR A 143 0.81 -13.09 10.86
N THR A 144 1.00 -11.77 10.86
CA THR A 144 1.95 -11.09 11.76
C THR A 144 1.65 -11.40 13.23
N GLY A 145 0.40 -11.24 13.67
CA GLY A 145 0.00 -11.50 15.05
C GLY A 145 0.17 -12.97 15.47
N ALA A 146 -0.18 -13.91 14.58
CA ALA A 146 -0.03 -15.33 14.84
C ALA A 146 1.45 -15.74 14.98
N TRP A 147 2.32 -15.22 14.10
CA TRP A 147 3.76 -15.48 14.18
C TRP A 147 4.42 -14.92 15.43
N ILE A 148 4.03 -13.71 15.84
CA ILE A 148 4.50 -13.10 17.09
C ILE A 148 4.15 -14.00 18.29
N ALA A 149 2.92 -14.52 18.33
CA ALA A 149 2.46 -15.41 19.39
C ALA A 149 3.18 -16.77 19.38
N GLU A 150 3.42 -17.36 18.21
CA GLU A 150 4.07 -18.67 18.06
C GLU A 150 5.56 -18.64 18.44
N LEU A 151 6.25 -17.52 18.20
CA LEU A 151 7.66 -17.37 18.54
C LEU A 151 7.91 -17.11 20.03
N GLY A 152 6.87 -16.90 20.85
CA GLY A 152 7.01 -16.62 22.29
C GLY A 152 7.71 -15.30 22.59
N LEU A 153 7.76 -14.39 21.61
CA LEU A 153 8.47 -13.12 21.66
C LEU A 153 7.55 -12.00 22.21
N ASP A 154 6.83 -12.22 23.30
CA ASP A 154 5.82 -11.26 23.78
C ASP A 154 6.41 -9.89 24.14
N ALA A 155 7.58 -9.84 24.80
CA ALA A 155 8.28 -8.60 25.10
C ALA A 155 9.13 -8.08 23.93
N GLU A 156 9.84 -8.97 23.22
CA GLU A 156 10.78 -8.60 22.15
C GLU A 156 10.06 -8.23 20.84
N SER A 157 8.89 -8.82 20.55
CA SER A 157 8.05 -8.43 19.40
C SER A 157 7.22 -7.19 19.67
N ALA A 158 6.78 -6.96 20.90
CA ALA A 158 6.14 -5.69 21.25
C ALA A 158 7.14 -4.54 21.15
N ALA A 159 8.37 -4.76 21.61
CA ALA A 159 9.48 -3.83 21.39
C ALA A 159 9.81 -3.70 19.89
N ALA A 160 9.85 -4.80 19.13
CA ALA A 160 10.07 -4.76 17.68
C ALA A 160 8.99 -3.95 16.94
N LEU A 161 7.71 -4.15 17.29
CA LEU A 161 6.58 -3.38 16.75
C LEU A 161 6.71 -1.89 17.09
N GLN A 162 7.03 -1.56 18.33
CA GLN A 162 7.29 -0.17 18.75
C GLN A 162 8.49 0.43 18.00
N THR A 163 9.55 -0.36 17.79
CA THR A 163 10.71 0.04 17.00
C THR A 163 10.33 0.28 15.55
N LEU A 164 9.55 -0.61 14.93
CA LEU A 164 9.03 -0.42 13.56
C LEU A 164 8.15 0.83 13.44
N GLU A 165 7.25 1.06 14.41
CA GLU A 165 6.41 2.27 14.46
C GLU A 165 7.26 3.55 14.62
N ARG A 166 8.28 3.51 15.48
CA ARG A 166 9.24 4.61 15.67
C ARG A 166 10.01 4.90 14.39
N MET A 167 10.57 3.86 13.76
CA MET A 167 11.34 3.99 12.52
C MET A 167 10.49 4.50 11.36
N HIS A 168 9.24 4.04 11.25
CA HIS A 168 8.30 4.59 10.28
C HIS A 168 8.08 6.09 10.52
N THR A 169 7.89 6.49 11.76
CA THR A 169 7.69 7.91 12.13
C THR A 169 8.93 8.76 11.82
N GLU A 170 10.12 8.27 12.14
CA GLU A 170 11.40 8.97 11.89
C GLU A 170 11.71 9.07 10.40
N SER A 171 11.52 7.99 9.63
CA SER A 171 11.68 8.00 8.16
C SER A 171 10.73 9.02 7.50
N MET A 172 9.49 9.11 7.99
CA MET A 172 8.54 10.12 7.51
C MET A 172 8.94 11.55 7.89
N GLN A 173 9.51 11.77 9.08
CA GLN A 173 9.99 13.09 9.51
C GLN A 173 11.26 13.53 8.76
N ALA A 174 12.20 12.62 8.53
CA ALA A 174 13.42 12.90 7.78
C ALA A 174 13.11 13.32 6.34
N ARG A 175 12.20 12.59 5.66
CA ARG A 175 11.76 12.93 4.30
C ARG A 175 11.02 14.25 4.22
N ALA A 176 10.22 14.60 5.23
CA ALA A 176 9.55 15.90 5.27
C ALA A 176 10.54 17.07 5.40
N LEU A 177 11.67 16.88 6.10
CA LEU A 177 12.71 17.90 6.24
C LEU A 177 13.56 18.07 4.97
N GLU A 178 13.75 17.01 4.19
CA GLU A 178 14.45 17.05 2.90
C GLU A 178 13.64 17.73 1.78
N GLU A 179 12.31 17.72 1.87
CA GLU A 179 11.42 18.37 0.89
C GLU A 179 11.26 19.89 1.11
N ASP A 180 11.69 20.40 2.28
CA ASP A 180 11.61 21.82 2.68
C ASP A 180 12.93 22.61 2.43
N GLU A 181 13.99 21.97 1.90
CA GLU A 181 15.26 22.60 1.45
C GLU A 181 15.34 22.84 -0.08
#